data_AF-A0A8X6WX60-F1
#
_entry.id   AF-A0A8X6WX60-F1
#
_cell.length_a   1.000
_cell.length_b   1.000
_cell.length_c   1.000
_cell.angle_alpha   90.00
_cell.angle_beta   90.00
_cell.angle_gamma   90.00
#
_symmetry.space_group_name_H-M   'P 1'
#
loop_
_entity.id
_entity.type
_entity.pdbx_description
1 polymer ?
#
loop_
_entity_poly.entity_id
_entity_poly.type
_entity_poly.pdbx_seq_one_letter_code
_entity_poly.pdbx_strand_id
1 'polypeptide(L)'
;MVQKETLRICNRPFSILKKHIFLLLCFALFYTGVYACSPGRSGARRRSIRKLTPLVFKQHVPNVPENSLGASGPSENRIQRGDARFKELILNYNADIVYKDKRGTGADRVMTQVIV
;
A
#
# COMPACT_ATOMS: atom_id res chain seq x y z
N MET A 1 55.53 59.91 36.05
CA MET A 1 55.03 58.59 35.63
C MET A 1 53.69 58.27 36.33
N VAL A 2 52.68 59.18 36.29
CA VAL A 2 51.40 59.02 37.06
C VAL A 2 50.21 59.72 36.35
N GLN A 3 50.01 59.53 35.04
CA GLN A 3 48.82 60.09 34.35
C GLN A 3 48.13 59.17 33.34
N LYS A 4 48.57 57.91 33.18
CA LYS A 4 47.94 56.94 32.24
C LYS A 4 46.88 56.03 32.87
N GLU A 5 46.63 56.13 34.17
CA GLU A 5 45.73 55.20 34.89
C GLU A 5 44.29 55.73 35.10
N THR A 6 44.07 57.04 35.08
CA THR A 6 42.75 57.63 35.40
C THR A 6 41.74 57.59 34.24
N LEU A 7 42.19 57.56 32.98
CA LEU A 7 41.31 57.51 31.80
C LEU A 7 40.76 56.11 31.47
N ARG A 8 41.15 55.06 32.21
CA ARG A 8 40.63 53.69 31.99
C ARG A 8 39.38 53.36 32.82
N ILE A 9 39.03 54.21 33.80
CA ILE A 9 37.93 53.94 34.73
C ILE A 9 36.59 54.44 34.17
N CYS A 10 36.58 55.54 33.41
CA CYS A 10 35.34 56.18 32.91
C CYS A 10 34.66 55.41 31.75
N ASN A 11 35.37 54.51 31.05
CA ASN A 11 34.84 53.71 29.92
C ASN A 11 34.40 52.28 30.30
N ARG A 12 34.61 51.87 31.56
CA ARG A 12 34.17 50.56 32.07
C ARG A 12 32.65 50.40 32.19
N PRO A 13 31.84 51.39 32.62
CA PRO A 13 30.40 51.15 32.80
C PRO A 13 29.66 51.00 31.47
N PHE A 14 30.06 51.76 30.45
CA PHE A 14 29.42 51.73 29.12
C PHE A 14 29.70 50.44 28.34
N SER A 15 30.89 49.85 28.52
CA SER A 15 31.26 48.58 27.88
C SER A 15 30.62 47.36 28.55
N ILE A 16 30.36 47.41 29.86
CA ILE A 16 29.63 46.37 30.61
C ILE A 16 28.13 46.43 30.28
N LEU A 17 27.54 47.64 30.23
CA LEU A 17 26.14 47.82 29.85
C LEU A 17 25.86 47.34 28.41
N LYS A 18 26.75 47.64 27.46
CA LYS A 18 26.66 47.12 26.08
C LYS A 18 26.76 45.59 26.03
N LYS A 19 27.60 44.97 26.86
CA LYS A 19 27.71 43.51 26.95
C LYS A 19 26.45 42.87 27.52
N HIS A 20 25.84 43.47 28.54
CA HIS A 20 24.57 42.98 29.09
C HIS A 20 23.41 43.19 28.12
N ILE A 21 23.35 44.31 27.40
CA ILE A 21 22.36 44.54 26.34
C ILE A 21 22.54 43.51 25.23
N PHE A 22 23.78 43.22 24.81
CA PHE A 22 24.07 42.19 23.81
C PHE A 22 23.69 40.78 24.30
N LEU A 23 23.98 40.45 25.56
CA LEU A 23 23.60 39.17 26.18
C LEU A 23 22.09 39.01 26.29
N LEU A 24 21.36 40.07 26.68
CA LEU A 24 19.91 40.08 26.74
C LEU A 24 19.27 39.98 25.35
N LEU A 25 19.86 40.64 24.35
CA LEU A 25 19.43 40.54 22.96
C LEU A 25 19.64 39.11 22.40
N CYS A 26 20.80 38.51 22.66
CA CYS A 26 21.06 37.12 22.29
C CYS A 26 20.09 36.17 23.01
N PHE A 27 19.88 36.35 24.31
CA PHE A 27 18.95 35.52 25.07
C PHE A 27 17.52 35.65 24.54
N ALA A 28 17.06 36.86 24.20
CA ALA A 28 15.75 37.08 23.58
C ALA A 28 15.61 36.41 22.20
N LEU A 29 16.67 36.39 21.38
CA LEU A 29 16.69 35.70 20.09
C LEU A 29 16.71 34.18 20.22
N PHE A 30 17.31 33.63 21.28
CA PHE A 30 17.30 32.19 21.57
C PHE A 30 16.00 31.73 22.26
N TYR A 31 15.29 32.62 22.97
CA TYR A 31 14.08 32.29 23.72
C TYR A 31 12.80 32.24 22.86
N THR A 32 12.86 32.60 21.58
CA THR A 32 11.76 32.35 20.65
C THR A 32 11.71 30.86 20.29
N GLY A 33 11.25 30.05 21.24
CA GLY A 33 10.94 28.65 21.02
C GLY A 33 9.88 28.54 19.92
N VAL A 34 10.30 28.03 18.77
CA VAL A 34 9.41 27.83 17.62
C VAL A 34 8.60 26.56 17.88
N TYR A 35 7.41 26.68 18.47
CA TYR A 35 6.41 25.61 18.44
C TYR A 35 5.74 25.59 17.07
N ALA A 36 6.49 25.25 16.03
CA ALA A 36 5.90 24.95 14.73
C ALA A 36 5.25 23.57 14.81
N CYS A 37 3.93 23.53 15.00
CA CYS A 37 3.14 22.35 14.61
C CYS A 37 3.29 22.18 13.10
N SER A 38 4.22 21.32 12.68
CA SER A 38 4.27 20.80 11.32
C SER A 38 2.87 20.27 10.95
N PRO A 39 2.43 20.33 9.67
CA PRO A 39 1.10 19.87 9.26
C PRO A 39 0.85 18.50 9.90
N GLY A 40 -0.11 18.47 10.84
CA GLY A 40 -0.33 17.34 11.73
C GLY A 40 -0.58 16.06 10.95
N ARG A 41 -0.37 14.89 11.58
CA ARG A 41 -0.64 13.58 10.96
C ARG A 41 -2.03 13.59 10.32
N SER A 42 -2.08 13.55 8.99
CA SER A 42 -3.31 13.44 8.22
C SER A 42 -4.09 12.20 8.69
N GLY A 43 -5.30 12.41 9.24
CA GLY A 43 -6.19 11.35 9.74
C GLY A 43 -6.85 10.49 8.64
N ALA A 44 -6.28 10.44 7.44
CA ALA A 44 -6.83 9.66 6.34
C ALA A 44 -6.56 8.17 6.58
N ARG A 45 -7.60 7.43 6.98
CA ARG A 45 -7.54 5.96 7.02
C ARG A 45 -7.49 5.45 5.58
N ARG A 46 -6.35 4.86 5.17
CA ARG A 46 -6.27 4.15 3.88
C ARG A 46 -7.35 3.06 3.85
N ARG A 47 -8.07 2.95 2.73
CA ARG A 47 -8.99 1.82 2.52
C ARG A 47 -8.17 0.54 2.64
N SER A 48 -8.55 -0.34 3.58
CA SER A 48 -7.93 -1.66 3.65
C SER A 48 -8.31 -2.43 2.40
N ILE A 49 -7.32 -2.98 1.72
CA ILE A 49 -7.56 -3.98 0.68
C ILE A 49 -8.31 -5.15 1.34
N ARG A 50 -9.30 -5.72 0.63
CA ARG A 50 -9.96 -6.94 1.10
C ARG A 50 -8.92 -8.05 1.16
N LYS A 51 -8.74 -8.64 2.34
CA LYS A 51 -7.82 -9.77 2.50
C LYS A 51 -8.42 -10.99 1.81
N LEU A 52 -7.66 -11.58 0.88
CA LEU A 52 -8.02 -12.87 0.28
C LEU A 52 -7.62 -13.97 1.27
N THR A 53 -8.57 -14.79 1.69
CA THR A 53 -8.32 -15.96 2.54
C THR A 53 -8.15 -17.20 1.66
N PRO A 54 -7.06 -17.96 1.81
CA PRO A 54 -6.88 -19.18 1.05
C PRO A 54 -7.93 -20.23 1.43
N LEU A 55 -8.27 -21.10 0.48
CA LEU A 55 -9.13 -22.25 0.75
C LEU A 55 -8.35 -23.32 1.54
N VAL A 56 -9.01 -23.92 2.52
CA VAL A 56 -8.49 -25.06 3.28
C VAL A 56 -8.75 -26.35 2.49
N PHE A 57 -7.98 -27.41 2.76
CA PHE A 57 -8.17 -28.71 2.12
C PHE A 57 -9.63 -29.19 2.25
N LYS A 58 -10.23 -29.60 1.12
CA LYS A 58 -11.65 -30.00 0.95
C LYS A 58 -12.70 -28.91 1.18
N GLN A 59 -12.30 -27.65 1.39
CA GLN A 59 -13.23 -26.54 1.39
C GLN A 59 -13.68 -26.22 -0.04
N HIS A 60 -14.95 -25.83 -0.19
CA HIS A 60 -15.51 -25.27 -1.42
C HIS A 60 -16.27 -23.99 -1.09
N VAL A 61 -16.35 -23.07 -2.05
CA VAL A 61 -17.06 -21.80 -1.92
C VAL A 61 -17.89 -21.60 -3.18
N PRO A 62 -19.21 -21.34 -3.07
CA PRO A 62 -20.02 -21.31 -1.85
C PRO A 62 -20.09 -22.69 -1.15
N ASN A 63 -20.42 -22.72 0.15
CA ASN A 63 -20.51 -23.97 0.92
C ASN A 63 -21.83 -24.71 0.66
N VAL A 64 -22.05 -25.05 -0.61
CA VAL A 64 -23.21 -25.76 -1.14
C VAL A 64 -22.71 -26.74 -2.22
N PRO A 65 -23.49 -27.79 -2.56
CA PRO A 65 -23.10 -28.73 -3.61
C PRO A 65 -22.84 -28.04 -4.96
N GLU A 66 -21.86 -28.53 -5.72
CA GLU A 66 -21.47 -28.01 -7.05
C GLU A 66 -22.67 -27.88 -7.99
N ASN A 67 -23.52 -28.91 -8.05
CA ASN A 67 -24.66 -28.95 -8.96
C ASN A 67 -25.91 -28.20 -8.46
N SER A 68 -25.78 -27.42 -7.39
CA SER A 68 -26.88 -26.62 -6.85
C SER A 68 -27.07 -25.31 -7.64
N LEU A 69 -28.29 -24.76 -7.64
CA LEU A 69 -28.61 -23.50 -8.32
C LEU A 69 -27.81 -22.30 -7.77
N GLY A 70 -27.27 -22.40 -6.55
CA GLY A 70 -26.43 -21.37 -5.94
C GLY A 70 -24.93 -21.48 -6.29
N ALA A 71 -24.54 -22.48 -7.08
CA ALA A 71 -23.17 -22.73 -7.52
C ALA A 71 -23.13 -22.89 -9.05
N SER A 72 -22.73 -24.06 -9.57
CA SER A 72 -22.56 -24.31 -11.00
C SER A 72 -23.87 -24.72 -11.71
N GLY A 73 -24.93 -25.04 -10.96
CA GLY A 73 -26.21 -25.48 -11.49
C GLY A 73 -26.22 -26.95 -11.92
N PRO A 74 -27.37 -27.47 -12.40
CA PRO A 74 -27.51 -28.88 -12.76
C PRO A 74 -26.58 -29.26 -13.91
N SER A 75 -25.89 -30.40 -13.76
CA SER A 75 -25.03 -30.93 -14.82
C SER A 75 -25.86 -31.33 -16.03
N GLU A 76 -25.49 -30.83 -17.19
CA GLU A 76 -26.03 -31.29 -18.46
C GLU A 76 -25.41 -32.63 -18.90
N ASN A 77 -25.71 -33.05 -20.12
CA ASN A 77 -25.16 -34.29 -20.69
C ASN A 77 -23.69 -34.16 -21.08
N ARG A 78 -22.96 -35.28 -20.97
CA ARG A 78 -21.59 -35.43 -21.44
C ARG A 78 -21.48 -35.10 -22.92
N ILE A 79 -20.52 -34.25 -23.27
CA ILE A 79 -20.21 -33.88 -24.66
C ILE A 79 -19.08 -34.76 -25.20
N GLN A 80 -19.32 -35.38 -26.34
CA GLN A 80 -18.35 -36.15 -27.11
C GLN A 80 -17.97 -35.40 -28.40
N ARG A 81 -16.80 -35.70 -28.98
CA ARG A 81 -16.28 -35.00 -30.16
C ARG A 81 -17.20 -35.02 -31.40
N GLY A 82 -18.05 -36.03 -31.53
CA GLY A 82 -19.01 -36.15 -32.63
C GLY A 82 -20.33 -35.39 -32.40
N ASP A 83 -20.58 -34.89 -31.20
CA ASP A 83 -21.85 -34.29 -30.84
C ASP A 83 -21.97 -32.89 -31.44
N ALA A 84 -23.18 -32.48 -31.81
CA ALA A 84 -23.44 -31.12 -32.29
C ALA A 84 -22.99 -30.05 -31.28
N ARG A 85 -23.19 -30.32 -29.98
CA ARG A 85 -22.79 -29.47 -28.86
C ARG A 85 -21.27 -29.28 -28.74
N PHE A 86 -20.47 -30.18 -29.29
CA PHE A 86 -19.02 -30.01 -29.29
C PHE A 86 -18.58 -28.81 -30.13
N LYS A 87 -19.37 -28.44 -31.14
CA LYS A 87 -19.11 -27.27 -31.99
C LYS A 87 -19.29 -25.94 -31.25
N GLU A 88 -19.99 -25.94 -30.13
CA GLU A 88 -20.19 -24.76 -29.28
C GLU A 88 -18.98 -24.51 -28.37
N LEU A 89 -18.12 -25.52 -28.18
CA LEU A 89 -16.92 -25.40 -27.36
C LEU A 89 -15.82 -24.68 -28.12
N ILE A 90 -15.06 -23.86 -27.40
CA ILE A 90 -13.99 -23.01 -27.92
C ILE A 90 -12.65 -23.51 -27.37
N LEU A 91 -11.61 -23.38 -28.18
CA LEU A 91 -10.23 -23.68 -27.80
C LEU A 91 -9.56 -22.46 -27.17
N ASN A 92 -8.93 -22.65 -26.01
CA ASN A 92 -8.15 -21.62 -25.35
C ASN A 92 -6.65 -21.77 -25.64
N TYR A 93 -6.10 -20.75 -26.30
CA TYR A 93 -4.69 -20.64 -26.69
C TYR A 93 -3.94 -19.52 -25.95
N ASN A 94 -4.43 -19.10 -24.77
CA ASN A 94 -3.75 -18.08 -23.98
C ASN A 94 -2.32 -18.52 -23.62
N ALA A 95 -1.34 -17.67 -23.93
CA ALA A 95 0.07 -17.91 -23.65
C ALA A 95 0.40 -17.86 -22.14
N ASP A 96 -0.43 -17.20 -21.33
CA ASP A 96 -0.24 -17.09 -19.89
C ASP A 96 -0.66 -18.37 -19.13
N ILE A 97 -1.29 -19.34 -19.82
CA ILE A 97 -1.81 -20.56 -19.22
C ILE A 97 -0.99 -21.76 -19.70
N VAL A 98 -0.37 -22.45 -18.75
CA VAL A 98 0.37 -23.68 -19.02
C VAL A 98 -0.56 -24.89 -18.88
N TYR A 99 -0.92 -25.50 -20.01
CA TYR A 99 -1.73 -26.72 -20.05
C TYR A 99 -0.86 -27.96 -19.92
N LYS A 100 -1.31 -28.92 -19.10
CA LYS A 100 -0.56 -30.16 -18.86
C LYS A 100 -0.60 -31.14 -20.04
N ASP A 101 -1.75 -31.27 -20.70
CA ASP A 101 -2.05 -32.17 -21.83
C ASP A 101 -1.23 -33.47 -21.88
N LYS A 102 -1.44 -34.34 -20.89
CA LYS A 102 -0.74 -35.64 -20.81
C LYS A 102 -1.00 -36.56 -22.01
N ARG A 103 -2.10 -36.35 -22.73
CA ARG A 103 -2.54 -37.23 -23.82
C ARG A 103 -2.15 -36.72 -25.19
N GLY A 104 -1.69 -35.47 -25.31
CA GLY A 104 -1.34 -34.83 -26.58
C GLY A 104 -2.52 -34.64 -27.53
N THR A 105 -3.75 -34.57 -26.99
CA THR A 105 -4.97 -34.42 -27.82
C THR A 105 -5.52 -33.00 -27.83
N GLY A 106 -4.98 -32.10 -26.99
CA GLY A 106 -5.47 -30.75 -26.82
C GLY A 106 -6.82 -30.63 -26.09
N ALA A 107 -7.35 -31.73 -25.54
CA ALA A 107 -8.67 -31.74 -24.90
C ALA A 107 -8.75 -30.79 -23.69
N ASP A 108 -7.66 -30.62 -22.94
CA ASP A 108 -7.57 -29.71 -21.79
C ASP A 108 -7.77 -28.23 -22.17
N ARG A 109 -7.73 -27.90 -23.46
CA ARG A 109 -7.92 -26.54 -23.99
C ARG A 109 -9.36 -26.26 -24.44
N VAL A 110 -10.18 -27.30 -24.57
CA VAL A 110 -11.56 -27.19 -25.08
C VAL A 110 -12.50 -26.88 -23.92
N MET A 111 -13.19 -25.75 -23.99
CA MET A 111 -14.04 -25.23 -22.92
C MET A 111 -15.23 -24.43 -23.46
N THR A 112 -16.23 -24.19 -22.64
CA THR A 112 -17.32 -23.26 -22.96
C THR A 112 -16.80 -21.81 -23.00
N GLN A 113 -17.53 -20.92 -23.69
CA GLN A 113 -17.19 -19.48 -23.70
C GLN A 113 -17.17 -18.86 -22.29
N VAL A 114 -18.03 -19.35 -21.41
CA VAL A 114 -18.04 -19.05 -19.98
C VAL A 114 -17.75 -20.34 -19.25
N ILE A 115 -16.60 -20.41 -18.56
CA ILE A 115 -16.32 -21.46 -17.58
C ILE A 115 -16.82 -20.96 -16.23
N VAL A 116 -17.69 -21.75 -15.62
CA VAL A 116 -18.21 -21.53 -14.26
C VAL A 116 -17.33 -22.26 -13.27
#